data_AF-A0A1E3H2V4-F1
#
_entry.id   AF-A0A1E3H2V4-F1
#
_cell.length_a   1.000
_cell.length_b   1.000
_cell.length_c   1.000
_cell.angle_alpha   90.00
_cell.angle_beta   90.00
_cell.angle_gamma   90.00
#
_symmetry.space_group_name_H-M   'P 1'
#
loop_
_entity.id
_entity.type
_entity.pdbx_description
1 polymer ?
#
loop_
_entity_poly.entity_id
_entity_poly.type
_entity_poly.pdbx_seq_one_letter_code
_entity_poly.pdbx_strand_id
1 'polypeptide(L)'
;MGPGLDARERAADNGAVFGLYGHWYPHQRDEAAFWTLLLNQVDATRLSMRAIRRVIPAARLVQTEDFGHTYATPPCQPQADHDNLRRFASWDLLFGRVVPGHPLHRHLVDMGFQRRLEVIAADPCPPDVVGLNHYVTSDRFLDHRLERYPPQFHGATGGSPMPMSRPSG
;
A
#
# COMPACT_ATOMS: atom_id res chain seq x y z
N MET A 1 4.19 24.73 23.37
CA MET A 1 4.62 23.31 23.43
C MET A 1 3.55 22.54 24.17
N GLY A 2 3.10 21.42 23.63
CA GLY A 2 2.25 20.42 24.28
C GLY A 2 2.57 19.08 23.63
N PRO A 3 2.67 17.97 24.39
CA PRO A 3 3.22 16.72 23.88
C PRO A 3 2.30 16.08 22.84
N GLY A 4 2.89 15.51 21.79
CA GLY A 4 2.14 14.72 20.81
C GLY A 4 1.64 13.41 21.41
N LEU A 5 0.53 12.91 20.89
CA LEU A 5 -0.04 11.61 21.26
C LEU A 5 -0.24 10.74 20.02
N ASP A 6 0.36 9.55 20.08
CA ASP A 6 0.44 8.53 19.03
C ASP A 6 -0.32 7.27 19.51
N ALA A 7 -1.29 6.77 18.74
CA ALA A 7 -1.54 5.32 18.52
C ALA A 7 -2.79 5.06 17.63
N ARG A 8 -2.69 4.44 16.44
CA ARG A 8 -2.76 2.97 16.09
C ARG A 8 -4.07 2.31 16.54
N GLU A 9 -4.86 1.66 15.67
CA GLU A 9 -4.70 0.29 15.13
C GLU A 9 -5.91 -0.07 14.20
N ARG A 10 -5.95 -1.02 13.23
CA ARG A 10 -5.07 -2.13 12.76
C ARG A 10 -5.08 -2.26 11.21
N ALA A 11 -4.29 -3.23 10.72
CA ALA A 11 -4.20 -3.80 9.36
C ALA A 11 -3.81 -2.87 8.22
N ALA A 12 -2.88 -3.36 7.39
CA ALA A 12 -2.00 -2.55 6.59
C ALA A 12 -1.25 -3.43 5.60
N ASP A 13 -1.39 -3.10 4.32
CA ASP A 13 -0.38 -3.36 3.28
C ASP A 13 1.03 -3.17 3.88
N ASN A 14 1.93 -4.10 3.58
CA ASN A 14 3.29 -4.12 4.12
C ASN A 14 3.98 -2.75 4.00
N GLY A 15 3.87 -2.05 2.86
CA GLY A 15 4.46 -0.72 2.70
C GLY A 15 3.87 0.32 3.65
N ALA A 16 2.58 0.22 3.97
CA ALA A 16 1.83 1.23 4.71
C ALA A 16 2.24 1.30 6.19
N VAL A 17 2.57 0.18 6.84
CA VAL A 17 3.08 0.21 8.24
C VAL A 17 4.44 0.91 8.37
N PHE A 18 5.27 0.90 7.32
CA PHE A 18 6.61 1.48 7.33
C PHE A 18 6.63 2.94 6.87
N GLY A 19 5.83 3.28 5.85
CA GLY A 19 5.89 4.56 5.14
C GLY A 19 4.72 5.53 5.39
N LEU A 20 3.49 5.03 5.55
CA LEU A 20 2.30 5.90 5.73
C LEU A 20 1.93 6.07 7.20
N TYR A 21 1.95 4.98 7.97
CA TYR A 21 1.51 4.95 9.36
C TYR A 21 2.67 5.06 10.37
N GLY A 22 3.92 4.92 9.91
CA GLY A 22 5.12 4.95 10.75
C GLY A 22 5.10 3.99 11.93
N HIS A 23 4.36 2.88 11.81
CA HIS A 23 4.16 1.92 12.88
C HIS A 23 5.43 1.10 13.15
N TRP A 24 6.17 0.78 12.08
CA TRP A 24 7.40 0.01 12.11
C TRP A 24 8.56 0.82 11.50
N TYR A 25 9.81 0.47 11.85
CA TYR A 25 11.00 1.11 11.31
C TYR A 25 10.97 1.12 9.76
N PRO A 26 11.29 2.25 9.08
CA PRO A 26 11.92 3.48 9.58
C PRO A 26 10.97 4.53 10.21
N HIS A 27 9.73 4.17 10.55
CA HIS A 27 8.73 5.04 11.20
C HIS A 27 8.32 6.27 10.37
N GLN A 28 8.45 6.21 9.05
CA GLN A 28 8.08 7.31 8.16
C GLN A 28 6.55 7.46 8.06
N ARG A 29 6.11 8.69 7.79
CA ARG A 29 4.69 9.10 7.74
C ARG A 29 4.43 9.99 6.53
N ASP A 30 5.03 9.64 5.40
CA ASP A 30 4.95 10.38 4.15
C ASP A 30 4.83 9.43 2.95
N GLU A 31 4.15 9.93 1.92
CA GLU A 31 3.81 9.10 0.76
C GLU A 31 5.03 8.75 -0.10
N ALA A 32 6.06 9.62 -0.13
CA ALA A 32 7.27 9.36 -0.91
C ALA A 32 8.10 8.22 -0.30
N ALA A 33 8.18 8.13 1.02
CA ALA A 33 8.75 7.00 1.72
C ALA A 33 7.98 5.70 1.45
N PHE A 34 6.64 5.73 1.49
CA PHE A 34 5.82 4.56 1.13
C PHE A 34 6.14 4.03 -0.27
N TRP A 35 6.07 4.87 -1.30
CA TRP A 35 6.33 4.42 -2.67
C TRP A 35 7.78 4.01 -2.89
N THR A 36 8.74 4.69 -2.25
CA THR A 36 10.16 4.29 -2.27
C THR A 36 10.35 2.89 -1.70
N LEU A 37 9.72 2.58 -0.55
CA LEU A 37 9.80 1.27 0.10
C LEU A 37 9.13 0.18 -0.73
N LEU A 38 7.93 0.44 -1.28
CA LEU A 38 7.23 -0.51 -2.14
C LEU A 38 8.00 -0.80 -3.44
N LEU A 39 8.56 0.22 -4.09
CA LEU A 39 9.37 0.05 -5.29
C LEU A 39 10.69 -0.70 -4.97
N ASN A 40 11.27 -0.51 -3.78
CA ASN A 40 12.41 -1.30 -3.30
C ASN A 40 12.03 -2.78 -3.11
N GLN A 41 10.87 -3.07 -2.52
CA GLN A 41 10.34 -4.44 -2.39
C GLN A 41 10.15 -5.10 -3.77
N VAL A 42 9.51 -4.40 -4.71
CA VAL A 42 9.30 -4.90 -6.08
C VAL A 42 10.62 -5.22 -6.78
N ASP A 43 11.60 -4.32 -6.75
CA ASP A 43 12.91 -4.58 -7.37
C ASP A 43 13.66 -5.71 -6.67
N ALA A 44 13.61 -5.79 -5.33
CA ALA A 44 14.21 -6.89 -4.59
C ALA A 44 13.61 -8.25 -4.99
N THR A 45 12.28 -8.36 -5.09
CA THR A 45 11.58 -9.57 -5.55
C THR A 45 11.98 -9.93 -6.98
N ARG A 46 11.94 -8.97 -7.93
CA ARG A 46 12.31 -9.19 -9.33
C ARG A 46 13.75 -9.68 -9.48
N LEU A 47 14.70 -8.99 -8.85
CA LEU A 47 16.12 -9.32 -8.92
C LEU A 47 16.43 -10.66 -8.24
N SER A 48 15.77 -10.96 -7.11
CA SER A 48 15.90 -12.25 -6.41
C SER A 48 15.37 -13.40 -7.25
N MET A 49 14.16 -13.29 -7.81
CA MET A 49 13.60 -14.33 -8.68
C MET A 49 14.43 -14.54 -9.95
N ARG A 50 15.00 -13.47 -10.51
CA ARG A 50 15.94 -13.58 -11.64
C ARG A 50 17.22 -14.31 -11.27
N ALA A 51 17.74 -14.14 -10.05
CA ALA A 51 18.89 -14.89 -9.55
C ALA A 51 18.53 -16.36 -9.27
N ILE A 52 17.40 -16.62 -8.60
CA ILE A 52 16.90 -17.97 -8.30
C ILE A 52 16.68 -18.77 -9.58
N ARG A 53 16.00 -18.19 -10.59
CA ARG A 53 15.70 -18.86 -11.86
C ARG A 53 16.93 -19.16 -12.73
N ARG A 54 18.11 -18.60 -12.44
CA ARG A 54 19.39 -19.02 -13.05
C ARG A 54 19.89 -20.37 -12.51
N VAL A 55 19.51 -20.72 -11.28
CA VAL A 55 19.92 -21.98 -10.61
C VAL A 55 18.80 -23.02 -10.70
N ILE A 56 17.54 -22.58 -10.54
CA ILE A 56 16.34 -23.43 -10.58
C ILE A 56 15.36 -22.81 -11.61
N PRO A 57 15.48 -23.12 -12.91
CA PRO A 57 14.67 -22.48 -13.96
C PRO A 57 13.15 -22.61 -13.76
N ALA A 58 12.68 -23.69 -13.13
CA ALA A 58 11.27 -23.93 -12.82
C ALA A 58 10.78 -23.28 -11.50
N ALA A 59 11.59 -22.42 -10.87
CA ALA A 59 11.21 -21.77 -9.61
C ALA A 59 10.03 -20.80 -9.78
N ARG A 60 8.98 -21.04 -9.00
CA ARG A 60 7.73 -20.27 -8.98
C ARG A 60 7.78 -19.18 -7.91
N LEU A 61 7.36 -17.96 -8.27
CA LEU A 61 7.14 -16.88 -7.31
C LEU A 61 5.75 -17.02 -6.68
N VAL A 62 5.71 -17.22 -5.37
CA VAL A 62 4.49 -17.07 -4.56
C VAL A 62 4.56 -15.70 -3.90
N GLN A 63 3.73 -14.74 -4.33
CA GLN A 63 3.67 -13.39 -3.75
C GLN A 63 2.46 -13.28 -2.83
N THR A 64 2.68 -12.93 -1.57
CA THR A 64 1.61 -12.72 -0.57
C THR A 64 1.56 -11.26 -0.12
N GLU A 65 0.35 -10.73 0.10
CA GLU A 65 0.14 -9.37 0.64
C GLU A 65 -0.99 -9.36 1.69
N ASP A 66 -0.98 -8.41 2.64
CA ASP A 66 -2.17 -8.10 3.45
C ASP A 66 -3.23 -7.45 2.55
N PHE A 67 -4.42 -8.03 2.53
CA PHE A 67 -5.46 -7.64 1.58
C PHE A 67 -6.76 -7.30 2.29
N GLY A 68 -7.11 -6.02 2.23
CA GLY A 68 -8.32 -5.46 2.84
C GLY A 68 -9.06 -4.50 1.92
N HIS A 69 -10.33 -4.27 2.22
CA HIS A 69 -11.19 -3.32 1.55
C HIS A 69 -11.41 -2.08 2.42
N THR A 70 -11.24 -0.90 1.82
CA THR A 70 -11.54 0.38 2.45
C THR A 70 -12.93 0.82 2.01
N TYR A 71 -13.90 0.73 2.90
CA TYR A 71 -15.25 1.25 2.71
C TYR A 71 -15.32 2.71 3.18
N ALA A 72 -16.33 3.47 2.72
CA ALA A 72 -16.45 4.87 3.08
C ALA A 72 -17.91 5.36 3.15
N THR A 73 -18.12 6.41 3.93
CA THR A 73 -19.25 7.34 3.73
C THR A 73 -19.02 8.18 2.47
N PRO A 74 -20.07 8.70 1.80
CA PRO A 74 -19.93 9.41 0.51
C PRO A 74 -18.88 10.55 0.49
N PRO A 75 -18.73 11.40 1.53
CA PRO A 75 -17.68 12.43 1.55
C PRO A 75 -16.24 11.89 1.57
N CYS A 76 -16.05 10.65 2.03
CA CYS A 76 -14.74 9.98 2.12
C CYS A 76 -14.47 9.05 0.93
N GLN A 77 -15.40 8.89 0.00
CA GLN A 77 -15.30 7.93 -1.11
C GLN A 77 -14.03 8.11 -1.97
N PRO A 78 -13.60 9.33 -2.35
CA PRO A 78 -12.39 9.50 -3.17
C PRO A 78 -11.11 8.96 -2.50
N GLN A 79 -11.02 9.03 -1.17
CA GLN A 79 -9.90 8.46 -0.41
C GLN A 79 -9.96 6.93 -0.39
N ALA A 80 -11.15 6.36 -0.15
CA ALA A 80 -11.35 4.91 -0.21
C ALA A 80 -11.06 4.33 -1.61
N ASP A 81 -11.45 5.02 -2.68
CA ASP A 81 -11.15 4.63 -4.07
C ASP A 81 -9.63 4.62 -4.31
N HIS A 82 -8.92 5.64 -3.86
CA HIS A 82 -7.45 5.68 -3.93
C HIS A 82 -6.79 4.55 -3.11
N ASP A 83 -7.25 4.30 -1.87
CA ASP A 83 -6.70 3.22 -1.03
C ASP A 83 -7.00 1.82 -1.62
N ASN A 84 -8.19 1.62 -2.18
CA ASN A 84 -8.61 0.38 -2.86
C ASN A 84 -7.94 0.16 -4.22
N LEU A 85 -7.43 1.22 -4.86
CA LEU A 85 -6.53 1.14 -6.01
C LEU A 85 -5.12 0.79 -5.55
N ARG A 86 -4.59 1.49 -4.52
CA ARG A 86 -3.22 1.32 -4.03
C ARG A 86 -2.93 -0.09 -3.51
N ARG A 87 -3.90 -0.78 -2.90
CA ARG A 87 -3.71 -2.16 -2.39
C ARG A 87 -3.28 -3.20 -3.44
N PHE A 88 -3.49 -2.94 -4.72
CA PHE A 88 -3.07 -3.83 -5.81
C PHE A 88 -1.66 -3.50 -6.34
N ALA A 89 -1.08 -2.37 -5.91
CA ALA A 89 0.10 -1.78 -6.55
C ALA A 89 1.32 -2.70 -6.58
N SER A 90 1.57 -3.51 -5.53
CA SER A 90 2.71 -4.44 -5.53
C SER A 90 2.59 -5.47 -6.66
N TRP A 91 1.39 -6.04 -6.87
CA TRP A 91 1.12 -6.96 -7.97
C TRP A 91 1.12 -6.25 -9.32
N ASP A 92 0.45 -5.11 -9.48
CA ASP A 92 0.43 -4.40 -10.76
C ASP A 92 1.84 -3.96 -11.19
N LEU A 93 2.72 -3.61 -10.23
CA LEU A 93 4.15 -3.39 -10.50
C LEU A 93 4.85 -4.70 -10.89
N LEU A 94 4.69 -5.80 -10.13
CA LEU A 94 5.31 -7.09 -10.46
C LEU A 94 4.86 -7.68 -11.82
N PHE A 95 3.59 -7.47 -12.20
CA PHE A 95 3.02 -7.80 -13.50
C PHE A 95 3.41 -6.81 -14.63
N GLY A 96 4.12 -5.71 -14.32
CA GLY A 96 4.53 -4.71 -15.31
C GLY A 96 3.39 -3.84 -15.87
N ARG A 97 2.27 -3.71 -15.14
CA ARG A 97 1.04 -3.03 -15.56
C ARG A 97 1.00 -1.53 -15.27
N VAL A 98 1.88 -1.02 -14.41
CA VAL A 98 1.95 0.41 -14.08
C VAL A 98 2.70 1.16 -15.19
N VAL A 99 2.00 1.33 -16.32
CA VAL A 99 2.46 1.98 -17.57
C VAL A 99 1.50 3.12 -17.94
N PRO A 100 1.78 3.97 -18.96
CA PRO A 100 0.87 5.04 -19.36
C PRO A 100 -0.56 4.54 -19.60
N GLY A 101 -1.54 5.20 -18.96
CA GLY A 101 -2.94 4.77 -18.92
C GLY A 101 -3.35 4.03 -17.64
N HIS A 102 -2.40 3.49 -16.87
CA HIS A 102 -2.69 2.92 -15.55
C HIS A 102 -3.01 4.03 -14.53
N PRO A 103 -4.04 3.91 -13.68
CA PRO A 103 -4.44 4.97 -12.74
C PRO A 103 -3.32 5.46 -11.80
N LEU A 104 -2.43 4.56 -11.35
CA LEU A 104 -1.28 4.92 -10.51
C LEU A 104 -0.08 5.49 -11.28
N HIS A 105 -0.01 5.33 -12.61
CA HIS A 105 1.21 5.67 -13.36
C HIS A 105 1.52 7.15 -13.32
N ARG A 106 0.53 8.01 -13.62
CA ARG A 106 0.74 9.47 -13.60
C ARG A 106 1.19 9.96 -12.22
N HIS A 107 0.52 9.50 -11.16
CA HIS A 107 0.86 9.86 -9.78
C HIS A 107 2.32 9.54 -9.46
N LEU A 108 2.77 8.33 -9.78
CA LEU A 108 4.16 7.90 -9.57
C LEU A 108 5.17 8.62 -10.47
N VAL A 109 4.79 9.01 -11.68
CA VAL A 109 5.61 9.88 -12.56
C VAL A 109 5.75 11.28 -11.96
N ASP A 110 4.65 11.87 -11.50
CA ASP A 110 4.62 13.21 -10.89
C ASP A 110 5.43 13.24 -9.57
N MET A 111 5.59 12.09 -8.89
CA MET A 111 6.51 11.89 -7.75
C MET A 111 7.98 11.59 -8.14
N GLY A 112 8.32 11.55 -9.44
CA GLY A 112 9.68 11.34 -9.94
C GLY A 112 10.10 9.88 -10.16
N PHE A 113 9.20 8.90 -10.03
CA PHE A 113 9.53 7.48 -10.19
C PHE A 113 9.52 6.96 -11.64
N GLN A 114 9.24 7.81 -12.64
CA GLN A 114 9.06 7.41 -14.06
C GLN A 114 10.10 6.38 -14.54
N ARG A 115 11.39 6.71 -14.41
CA ARG A 115 12.49 5.85 -14.88
C ARG A 115 12.47 4.46 -14.24
N ARG A 116 12.00 4.37 -12.99
CA ARG A 116 11.88 3.12 -12.24
C ARG A 116 10.68 2.29 -12.72
N LEU A 117 9.55 2.93 -13.01
CA LEU A 117 8.38 2.27 -13.63
C LEU A 117 8.74 1.66 -14.99
N GLU A 118 9.48 2.39 -15.83
CA GLU A 118 9.97 1.90 -17.12
C GLU A 118 10.87 0.66 -16.95
N VAL A 119 11.79 0.68 -15.98
CA VAL A 119 12.64 -0.49 -15.66
C VAL A 119 11.82 -1.67 -15.15
N ILE A 120 10.75 -1.41 -14.39
CA ILE A 120 9.85 -2.45 -13.87
C ILE A 120 9.02 -3.08 -15.00
N ALA A 121 8.41 -2.27 -15.85
CA ALA A 121 7.59 -2.74 -16.98
C ALA A 121 8.39 -3.48 -18.06
N ALA A 122 9.68 -3.16 -18.23
CA ALA A 122 10.54 -3.80 -19.24
C ALA A 122 11.11 -5.18 -18.83
N ASP A 123 11.20 -5.49 -17.53
CA ASP A 123 11.67 -6.78 -16.99
C ASP A 123 10.77 -7.20 -15.80
N PRO A 124 9.46 -7.43 -16.03
CA PRO A 124 8.51 -7.74 -14.97
C PRO A 124 8.75 -9.13 -14.38
N CYS A 125 8.31 -9.34 -13.14
CA CYS A 125 8.35 -10.66 -12.49
C CYS A 125 6.95 -11.04 -11.99
N PRO A 126 6.04 -11.43 -12.90
CA PRO A 126 4.68 -11.80 -12.53
C PRO A 126 4.70 -12.98 -11.53
N PRO A 127 3.93 -12.92 -10.43
CA PRO A 127 3.77 -14.05 -9.53
C PRO A 127 3.10 -15.25 -10.20
N ASP A 128 3.64 -16.44 -9.96
CA ASP A 128 3.07 -17.72 -10.40
C ASP A 128 1.90 -18.18 -9.50
N VAL A 129 1.82 -17.62 -8.28
CA VAL A 129 0.72 -17.74 -7.33
C VAL A 129 0.60 -16.41 -6.58
N VAL A 130 -0.62 -15.90 -6.46
CA VAL A 130 -0.97 -14.78 -5.58
C VAL A 130 -1.63 -15.32 -4.33
N GLY A 131 -1.11 -14.96 -3.16
CA GLY A 131 -1.68 -15.27 -1.86
C GLY A 131 -2.26 -14.04 -1.17
N LEU A 132 -3.38 -14.24 -0.49
CA LEU A 132 -4.14 -13.19 0.20
C LEU A 132 -4.05 -13.43 1.71
N ASN A 133 -3.30 -12.60 2.42
CA ASN A 133 -3.35 -12.56 3.87
C ASN A 133 -4.54 -11.68 4.26
N HIS A 134 -5.70 -12.27 4.50
CA HIS A 134 -6.90 -11.54 4.92
C HIS A 134 -7.27 -11.92 6.35
N TYR A 135 -7.42 -10.90 7.20
CA TYR A 135 -7.82 -11.04 8.59
C TYR A 135 -9.16 -10.32 8.82
N VAL A 136 -9.86 -10.68 9.90
CA VAL A 136 -11.08 -9.97 10.35
C VAL A 136 -10.87 -8.45 10.54
N THR A 137 -9.62 -8.00 10.65
CA THR A 137 -9.26 -6.60 10.81
C THR A 137 -8.75 -5.94 9.53
N SER A 138 -8.62 -6.65 8.40
CA SER A 138 -8.03 -6.11 7.16
C SER A 138 -8.92 -5.05 6.52
N ASP A 139 -10.23 -5.15 6.68
CA ASP A 139 -11.18 -4.15 6.17
C ASP A 139 -11.25 -2.91 7.06
N ARG A 140 -11.46 -1.75 6.43
CA ARG A 140 -11.46 -0.42 7.05
C ARG A 140 -12.73 0.32 6.66
N PHE A 141 -13.20 1.23 7.50
CA PHE A 141 -14.29 2.15 7.17
C PHE A 141 -13.90 3.61 7.46
N LEU A 142 -14.04 4.48 6.47
CA LEU A 142 -13.80 5.93 6.54
C LEU A 142 -15.11 6.70 6.72
N ASP A 143 -15.26 7.44 7.82
CA ASP A 143 -16.48 8.19 8.12
C ASP A 143 -16.18 9.64 8.47
N HIS A 144 -16.69 10.60 7.71
CA HIS A 144 -16.50 12.03 7.97
C HIS A 144 -16.97 12.52 9.37
N ARG A 145 -17.75 11.70 10.10
CA ARG A 145 -18.38 12.01 11.38
C ARG A 145 -17.48 11.66 12.57
N LEU A 146 -16.42 12.45 12.77
CA LEU A 146 -15.39 12.26 13.82
C LEU A 146 -15.99 12.02 15.21
N GLU A 147 -17.08 12.72 15.53
CA GLU A 147 -17.72 12.76 16.85
C GLU A 147 -18.31 11.42 17.30
N ARG A 148 -18.48 10.48 16.36
CA ARG A 148 -18.99 9.13 16.62
C ARG A 148 -17.91 8.16 17.11
N TYR A 149 -16.64 8.54 17.00
CA TYR A 149 -15.50 7.67 17.23
C TYR A 149 -14.58 8.24 18.31
N PRO A 150 -14.09 7.42 19.25
CA PRO A 150 -13.04 7.82 20.17
C PRO A 150 -11.80 8.39 19.43
N PRO A 151 -11.11 9.42 19.95
CA PRO A 151 -10.04 10.12 19.23
C PRO A 151 -8.88 9.25 18.73
N GLN A 152 -8.59 8.13 19.39
CA GLN A 152 -7.57 7.17 18.92
C GLN A 152 -7.91 6.46 17.59
N PHE A 153 -9.17 6.55 17.16
CA PHE A 153 -9.62 6.09 15.84
C PHE A 153 -9.61 7.21 14.79
N HIS A 154 -9.15 8.41 15.12
CA HIS A 154 -9.03 9.52 14.17
C HIS A 154 -7.71 9.37 13.39
N GLY A 155 -7.80 8.97 12.13
CA GLY A 155 -6.66 8.91 11.21
C GLY A 155 -6.26 10.28 10.67
N ALA A 156 -5.12 10.33 9.99
CA ALA A 156 -4.64 11.52 9.32
C ALA A 156 -4.52 11.26 7.81
N THR A 157 -5.32 11.96 7.01
CA THR A 157 -5.06 12.14 5.58
C THR A 157 -4.06 13.28 5.40
N GLY A 158 -3.26 13.26 4.33
CA GLY A 158 -2.22 14.25 4.00
C GLY A 158 -2.78 15.63 3.61
N GLY A 159 -3.52 16.27 4.54
CA GLY A 159 -4.20 17.55 4.35
C GLY A 159 -5.26 17.86 5.42
N SER A 160 -5.83 16.85 6.09
CA SER A 160 -6.75 16.99 7.25
C SER A 160 -7.03 15.63 7.93
N PRO A 161 -7.37 15.61 9.23
CA PRO A 161 -7.72 14.37 9.95
C PRO A 161 -9.10 13.80 9.52
N MET A 162 -9.19 12.48 9.41
CA MET A 162 -10.36 11.67 9.02
C MET A 162 -10.29 10.30 9.72
N PRO A 163 -11.37 9.75 10.30
CA PRO A 163 -11.31 8.63 11.22
C PRO A 163 -11.54 7.28 10.53
N MET A 164 -11.02 6.25 11.17
CA MET A 164 -11.02 4.87 10.70
C MET A 164 -11.56 3.95 11.78
N SER A 165 -12.57 3.15 11.47
CA SER A 165 -13.07 2.11 12.40
C SER A 165 -12.78 0.70 11.89
N ARG A 166 -12.55 -0.25 12.83
CA ARG A 166 -12.58 -1.69 12.56
C ARG A 166 -14.03 -2.16 12.38
N PRO A 167 -14.31 -3.17 11.53
CA PRO A 167 -15.62 -3.80 11.48
C PRO A 167 -15.90 -4.53 12.81
N SER A 168 -17.07 -4.26 13.39
CA SER A 168 -17.70 -5.13 14.37
C SER A 168 -18.44 -6.26 13.65
N GLY A 169 -18.34 -7.48 14.18
CA GLY A 169 -19.22 -8.59 13.78
C GLY A 169 -20.63 -8.47 14.34
#